data_AF-A0A821NA29-F1
#
_entry.id   AF-A0A821NA29-F1
#
_cell.length_a   1.000
_cell.length_b   1.000
_cell.length_c   1.000
_cell.angle_alpha   90.00
_cell.angle_beta   90.00
_cell.angle_gamma   90.00
#
_symmetry.space_group_name_H-M   'P 1'
#
loop_
_entity.id
_entity.type
_entity.pdbx_description
1 polymer ?
#
loop_
_entity_poly.entity_id
_entity_poly.type
_entity_poly.pdbx_seq_one_letter_code
_entity_poly.pdbx_strand_id
1 'polypeptide(L)'
;HLTSKDIANIKRVNKDLEVCEERLCPLFAFMGDTTAIIFDKYQNELFQFPLIIIECSFIDNEKHSERASDVKHVIWDDLQPFVLQHPEIIFVLIHFSQQYKSEEIRQFFRKLNLPNVVPFI
;
A
#
# COMPACT_ATOMS: atom_id res chain seq x y z
N HIS A 1 -9.20 1.67 26.51
CA HIS A 1 -9.15 3.12 26.21
C HIS A 1 -10.06 3.88 27.17
N LEU A 2 -9.58 5.00 27.72
CA LEU A 2 -10.41 5.89 28.54
C LEU A 2 -11.42 6.62 27.66
N THR A 3 -12.64 6.80 28.15
CA THR A 3 -13.64 7.58 27.41
C THR A 3 -13.37 9.08 27.57
N SER A 4 -13.93 9.89 26.67
CA SER A 4 -13.84 11.36 26.79
C SER A 4 -14.40 11.87 28.13
N LYS A 5 -15.40 11.18 28.72
CA LYS A 5 -15.94 11.51 30.05
C LYS A 5 -14.94 11.20 31.17
N ASP A 6 -14.20 10.11 31.08
CA ASP A 6 -13.19 9.74 32.07
C ASP A 6 -12.03 10.73 32.07
N ILE A 7 -11.56 11.12 30.88
CA ILE A 7 -10.49 12.12 30.71
C ILE A 7 -10.92 13.48 31.29
N ALA A 8 -12.17 13.89 31.05
CA ALA A 8 -12.71 15.14 31.59
C ALA A 8 -12.79 15.12 33.12
N ASN A 9 -13.20 13.99 33.72
CA ASN A 9 -13.23 13.84 35.17
C ASN A 9 -11.82 13.86 35.78
N ILE A 10 -10.84 13.20 35.16
CA ILE A 10 -9.45 13.16 35.63
C ILE A 10 -8.82 14.56 35.60
N LYS A 11 -9.00 15.32 34.50
CA LYS A 11 -8.54 16.72 34.39
C LYS A 11 -9.22 17.64 35.39
N ARG A 12 -10.48 17.36 35.75
CA ARG A 12 -11.22 18.14 36.75
C ARG A 12 -10.69 17.91 38.17
N VAL A 13 -10.28 16.69 38.50
CA VAL A 13 -9.78 16.31 39.82
C VAL A 13 -8.30 16.69 40.00
N ASN A 14 -7.48 16.58 38.96
CA ASN A 14 -6.09 17.03 38.97
C ASN A 14 -5.86 18.06 37.86
N LYS A 15 -5.97 19.34 38.21
CA LYS A 15 -5.81 20.47 37.26
C LYS A 15 -4.41 20.57 36.65
N ASP A 16 -3.40 20.06 37.33
CA ASP A 16 -2.00 20.09 36.88
C ASP A 16 -1.59 18.80 36.13
N LEU A 17 -2.52 17.85 35.94
CA LEU A 17 -2.24 16.60 35.23
C LEU A 17 -2.50 16.77 33.73
N GLU A 18 -1.41 16.83 32.95
CA GLU A 18 -1.49 16.67 31.50
C GLU A 18 -1.79 15.21 31.16
N VAL A 19 -2.97 14.97 30.59
CA VAL A 19 -3.34 13.65 30.06
C VAL A 19 -2.83 13.56 28.62
N CYS A 20 -1.71 12.90 28.45
CA CYS A 20 -1.12 12.57 27.15
C CYS A 20 -1.33 11.07 26.87
N GLU A 21 -1.64 10.74 25.62
CA GLU A 21 -1.65 9.34 25.16
C GLU A 21 -0.72 9.21 23.96
N GLU A 22 0.05 8.13 23.93
CA GLU A 22 0.80 7.74 22.73
C GLU A 22 -0.11 6.88 21.86
N ARG A 23 -0.17 7.21 20.57
CA ARG A 23 -0.86 6.39 19.56
C ARG A 23 0.07 6.10 18.40
N LEU A 24 0.07 4.85 17.98
CA LEU A 24 0.69 4.45 16.72
C LEU A 24 -0.22 4.89 15.58
N CYS A 25 0.29 5.76 14.72
CA CYS A 25 -0.39 6.23 13.52
C CYS A 25 0.46 5.81 12.29
N PRO A 26 0.20 4.62 11.72
CA PRO A 26 0.89 4.18 10.51
C PRO A 26 0.69 5.20 9.38
N LEU A 27 1.78 5.64 8.76
CA LEU A 27 1.73 6.65 7.69
C LEU A 27 1.78 6.00 6.31
N PHE A 28 2.85 5.24 6.03
CA PHE A 28 2.99 4.49 4.79
C PHE A 28 3.96 3.33 4.96
N ALA A 29 3.84 2.32 4.09
CA ALA A 29 4.83 1.28 3.89
C ALA A 29 5.61 1.53 2.59
N PHE A 30 6.92 1.36 2.61
CA PHE A 30 7.78 1.40 1.42
C PHE A 30 8.51 0.06 1.29
N MET A 31 8.25 -0.67 0.21
CA MET A 31 8.67 -2.08 0.12
C MET A 31 9.92 -2.32 -0.72
N GLY A 32 10.35 -1.35 -1.53
CA GLY A 32 11.47 -1.55 -2.47
C GLY A 32 11.19 -2.71 -3.45
N ASP A 33 12.26 -3.39 -3.86
CA ASP A 33 12.20 -4.57 -4.74
C ASP A 33 11.74 -5.80 -3.94
N THR A 34 10.68 -6.44 -4.40
CA THR A 34 10.03 -7.54 -3.69
C THR A 34 9.14 -8.37 -4.62
N THR A 35 8.43 -9.34 -4.07
CA THR A 35 7.41 -10.12 -4.79
C THR A 35 6.06 -9.98 -4.08
N ALA A 36 4.97 -10.27 -4.79
CA ALA A 36 3.62 -10.17 -4.23
C ALA A 36 3.39 -11.07 -2.99
N ILE A 37 4.23 -12.11 -2.80
CA ILE A 37 4.26 -13.00 -1.63
C ILE A 37 4.35 -12.23 -0.31
N ILE A 38 4.90 -11.01 -0.32
CA ILE A 38 5.02 -10.17 0.88
C ILE A 38 3.65 -9.84 1.51
N PHE A 39 2.59 -9.71 0.70
CA PHE A 39 1.25 -9.42 1.18
C PHE A 39 0.64 -10.61 1.92
N ASP A 40 0.88 -11.83 1.44
CA ASP A 40 0.45 -13.04 2.16
C ASP A 40 1.22 -13.23 3.47
N LYS A 41 2.52 -12.92 3.45
CA LYS A 41 3.40 -13.13 4.60
C LYS A 41 3.19 -12.12 5.73
N TYR A 42 2.91 -10.86 5.41
CA TYR A 42 2.82 -9.75 6.35
C TYR A 42 1.47 -9.02 6.27
N GLN A 43 0.41 -9.77 5.98
CA GLN A 43 -0.94 -9.25 5.75
C GLN A 43 -1.42 -8.33 6.88
N ASN A 44 -1.19 -8.75 8.13
CA ASN A 44 -1.66 -8.03 9.32
C ASN A 44 -0.90 -6.73 9.54
N GLU A 45 0.39 -6.71 9.19
CA GLU A 45 1.28 -5.57 9.40
C GLU A 45 1.22 -4.57 8.24
N LEU A 46 0.94 -5.01 7.02
CA LEU A 46 0.92 -4.14 5.84
C LEU A 46 -0.41 -3.40 5.68
N PHE A 47 -1.53 -4.07 5.92
CA PHE A 47 -2.85 -3.48 5.66
C PHE A 47 -3.37 -2.55 6.77
N GLN A 48 -2.56 -2.29 7.81
CA GLN A 48 -2.78 -1.16 8.72
C GLN A 48 -2.26 0.18 8.16
N PHE A 49 -1.42 0.15 7.12
CA PHE A 49 -0.92 1.38 6.49
C PHE A 49 -1.94 1.93 5.49
N PRO A 50 -2.27 3.23 5.55
CA PRO A 50 -3.21 3.83 4.60
C PRO A 50 -2.62 4.01 3.20
N LEU A 51 -1.30 3.87 3.05
CA LEU A 51 -0.57 4.02 1.80
C LEU A 51 0.55 2.97 1.71
N ILE A 52 0.66 2.29 0.57
CA ILE A 52 1.69 1.30 0.28
C ILE A 52 2.40 1.69 -1.01
N ILE A 53 3.72 1.86 -0.92
CA ILE A 53 4.60 2.11 -2.07
C ILE A 53 5.30 0.78 -2.41
N ILE A 54 5.06 0.27 -3.61
CA ILE A 54 5.54 -1.04 -4.06
C ILE A 54 6.01 -1.00 -5.51
N GLU A 55 7.03 -1.80 -5.84
CA GLU A 55 7.35 -2.03 -7.25
C GLU A 55 6.21 -2.71 -8.04
N CYS A 56 6.11 -2.38 -9.32
CA CYS A 56 5.27 -3.06 -10.29
C CYS A 56 6.05 -3.10 -11.62
N SER A 57 6.98 -4.04 -11.73
CA SER A 57 7.89 -4.12 -12.87
C SER A 57 7.16 -4.36 -14.21
N PHE A 58 6.06 -5.12 -14.20
CA PHE A 58 5.32 -5.49 -15.40
C PHE A 58 3.82 -5.26 -15.27
N ILE A 59 3.22 -4.62 -16.28
CA ILE A 59 1.78 -4.34 -16.37
C ILE A 59 1.02 -5.35 -17.25
N ASP A 60 1.72 -6.16 -18.04
CA ASP A 60 1.14 -7.23 -18.85
C ASP A 60 1.83 -8.58 -18.62
N ASN A 61 1.06 -9.65 -18.74
CA ASN A 61 1.52 -11.04 -18.60
C ASN A 61 1.92 -11.66 -19.95
N GLU A 62 1.48 -11.06 -21.08
CA GLU A 62 1.64 -11.65 -22.43
C GLU A 62 3.10 -11.82 -22.87
N LYS A 63 4.04 -11.05 -22.32
CA LYS A 63 5.47 -11.12 -22.71
C LYS A 63 6.34 -12.00 -21.81
N HIS A 64 5.82 -12.50 -20.69
CA HIS A 64 6.67 -13.07 -19.63
C HIS A 64 6.24 -14.42 -19.09
N SER A 65 5.24 -15.10 -19.67
CA SER A 65 4.81 -16.43 -19.20
C SER A 65 5.93 -17.49 -19.23
N GLU A 66 6.98 -17.32 -20.04
CA GLU A 66 8.16 -18.21 -20.06
C GLU A 66 9.28 -17.78 -19.09
N ARG A 67 9.23 -16.56 -18.53
CA ARG A 67 10.23 -16.00 -17.60
C ARG A 67 9.70 -15.76 -16.19
N ALA A 68 8.38 -15.73 -15.98
CA ALA A 68 7.76 -15.36 -14.70
C ALA A 68 8.22 -16.22 -13.52
N SER A 69 8.56 -17.49 -13.74
CA SER A 69 9.12 -18.37 -12.70
C SER A 69 10.52 -17.98 -12.22
N ASP A 70 11.28 -17.20 -13.00
CA ASP A 70 12.64 -16.75 -12.66
C ASP A 70 12.72 -15.27 -12.24
N VAL A 71 11.63 -14.51 -12.39
CA VAL A 71 11.62 -13.06 -12.23
C VAL A 71 11.15 -12.71 -10.81
N LYS A 72 12.08 -12.27 -9.97
CA LYS A 72 11.87 -11.85 -8.56
C LYS A 72 11.11 -10.52 -8.42
N HIS A 73 10.29 -10.13 -9.39
CA HIS A 73 9.61 -8.84 -9.43
C HIS A 73 8.10 -9.00 -9.40
N VAL A 74 7.41 -7.96 -8.94
CA VAL A 74 5.95 -7.88 -8.93
C VAL A 74 5.41 -7.65 -10.34
N ILE A 75 4.49 -8.51 -10.78
CA ILE A 75 3.64 -8.32 -11.95
C ILE A 75 2.28 -7.78 -11.47
N TRP A 76 1.66 -6.90 -12.25
CA TRP A 76 0.36 -6.31 -11.91
C TRP A 76 -0.70 -7.36 -11.56
N ASP A 77 -0.79 -8.45 -12.32
CA ASP A 77 -1.78 -9.51 -12.11
C ASP A 77 -1.65 -10.18 -10.74
N ASP A 78 -0.44 -10.25 -10.16
CA ASP A 78 -0.21 -10.77 -8.82
C ASP A 78 -0.58 -9.75 -7.73
N LEU A 79 -0.43 -8.45 -8.03
CA LEU A 79 -0.75 -7.35 -7.12
C LEU A 79 -2.24 -7.02 -7.09
N GLN A 80 -2.91 -7.14 -8.24
CA GLN A 80 -4.29 -6.73 -8.46
C GLN A 80 -5.27 -7.30 -7.42
N PRO A 81 -5.22 -8.59 -7.03
CA PRO A 81 -6.13 -9.13 -6.02
C PRO A 81 -6.07 -8.37 -4.68
N PHE A 82 -4.87 -8.01 -4.23
CA PHE A 82 -4.68 -7.27 -2.98
C PHE A 82 -5.21 -5.83 -3.09
N VAL A 83 -4.98 -5.16 -4.21
CA VAL A 83 -5.51 -3.81 -4.47
C VAL A 83 -7.04 -3.79 -4.44
N LEU A 84 -7.68 -4.80 -5.03
CA LEU A 84 -9.14 -4.91 -5.08
C LEU A 84 -9.75 -5.26 -3.72
N GLN A 85 -9.04 -6.02 -2.89
CA GLN A 85 -9.48 -6.36 -1.53
C GLN A 85 -9.36 -5.18 -0.55
N HIS A 86 -8.50 -4.21 -0.85
CA HIS A 86 -8.18 -3.07 0.03
C HIS A 86 -8.44 -1.72 -0.66
N PRO A 87 -9.69 -1.38 -0.98
CA PRO A 87 -10.04 -0.11 -1.62
C PRO A 87 -9.72 1.13 -0.77
N GLU A 88 -9.57 0.96 0.54
CA GLU A 88 -9.20 2.01 1.51
C GLU A 88 -7.71 2.37 1.48
N ILE A 89 -6.86 1.51 0.91
CA ILE A 89 -5.41 1.71 0.87
C ILE A 89 -5.00 2.29 -0.48
N ILE A 90 -4.20 3.35 -0.45
CA ILE A 90 -3.59 3.93 -1.66
C ILE A 90 -2.34 3.14 -2.03
N PHE A 91 -2.33 2.53 -3.21
CA PHE A 91 -1.18 1.84 -3.77
C PHE A 91 -0.43 2.77 -4.73
N VAL A 92 0.78 3.16 -4.36
CA VAL A 92 1.70 3.90 -5.22
C VAL A 92 2.64 2.90 -5.88
N LEU A 93 2.52 2.76 -7.19
CA LEU A 93 3.28 1.80 -7.97
C LEU A 93 4.53 2.46 -8.53
N ILE A 94 5.70 1.87 -8.26
CA ILE A 94 7.02 2.37 -8.69
C ILE A 94 7.78 1.32 -9.50
N HIS A 95 8.97 1.67 -9.96
CA HIS A 95 9.95 0.72 -10.50
C HIS A 95 9.44 -0.11 -11.71
N PHE A 96 8.74 0.57 -12.63
CA PHE A 96 8.31 -0.05 -13.88
C PHE A 96 9.50 -0.38 -14.78
N SER A 97 9.42 -1.51 -15.49
CA SER A 97 10.43 -1.88 -16.47
C SER A 97 10.58 -0.82 -17.57
N GLN A 98 11.83 -0.53 -17.95
CA GLN A 98 12.16 0.43 -19.00
C GLN A 98 11.64 0.04 -20.38
N GLN A 99 11.13 -1.19 -20.56
CA GLN A 99 10.50 -1.62 -21.80
C GLN A 99 9.18 -0.88 -22.08
N TYR A 100 8.55 -0.30 -21.05
CA TYR A 100 7.31 0.45 -21.18
C TYR A 100 7.61 1.95 -21.24
N LYS A 101 6.88 2.65 -22.11
CA LYS A 101 6.83 4.11 -22.07
C LYS A 101 5.85 4.57 -20.99
N SER A 102 6.12 5.73 -20.38
CA SER A 102 5.23 6.29 -19.35
C SER A 102 3.77 6.41 -19.82
N GLU A 103 3.54 6.76 -21.09
CA GLU A 103 2.17 6.85 -21.63
C GLU A 103 1.46 5.49 -21.72
N GLU A 104 2.18 4.41 -22.01
CA GLU A 104 1.61 3.05 -22.05
C GLU A 104 1.13 2.64 -20.65
N ILE A 105 1.94 2.91 -19.63
CA ILE A 105 1.60 2.69 -18.21
C ILE A 105 0.38 3.52 -17.82
N ARG A 106 0.34 4.83 -18.16
CA ARG A 106 -0.82 5.70 -17.86
C ARG A 106 -2.09 5.18 -18.50
N GLN A 107 -2.02 4.78 -19.76
CA GLN A 107 -3.19 4.28 -20.49
C GLN A 107 -3.70 2.96 -19.92
N PHE A 108 -2.78 2.07 -19.51
CA PHE A 108 -3.14 0.83 -18.85
C PHE A 108 -3.96 1.08 -17.58
N PHE A 109 -3.42 1.86 -16.63
CA PHE A 109 -4.10 2.12 -15.35
C PHE A 109 -5.35 3.01 -15.50
N ARG A 110 -5.38 3.92 -16.48
CA ARG A 110 -6.58 4.71 -16.79
C ARG A 110 -7.75 3.81 -17.25
N LYS A 111 -7.48 2.75 -18.00
CA LYS A 111 -8.51 1.78 -18.44
C LYS A 111 -9.06 0.96 -17.28
N LEU A 112 -8.21 0.60 -16.31
CA LEU A 112 -8.63 -0.13 -15.11
C LEU A 112 -9.51 0.71 -14.19
N ASN A 113 -9.34 2.04 -14.20
CA ASN A 113 -10.16 3.00 -13.45
C ASN A 113 -10.25 2.68 -11.95
N LEU A 114 -9.10 2.30 -11.36
CA LEU A 114 -8.97 2.04 -9.92
C LEU A 114 -8.57 3.34 -9.21
N PRO A 115 -9.43 3.91 -8.34
CA PRO A 115 -9.18 5.21 -7.72
C PRO A 115 -8.06 5.17 -6.66
N ASN A 116 -7.75 3.98 -6.14
CA ASN A 116 -6.75 3.74 -5.10
C ASN A 116 -5.39 3.30 -5.66
N VAL A 117 -5.16 3.46 -6.97
CA VAL A 117 -3.88 3.11 -7.63
C VAL A 117 -3.26 4.34 -8.27
N VAL A 118 -2.00 4.59 -7.95
CA VAL A 118 -1.22 5.73 -8.45
C VAL A 118 0.07 5.22 -9.10
N PRO A 119 0.15 5.11 -10.44
CA PRO A 119 1.41 4.84 -11.12
C PRO A 119 2.33 6.07 -11.03
N PHE A 120 3.49 5.92 -10.37
CA PHE A 120 4.46 6.99 -10.19
C PHE A 120 5.54 6.92 -11.28
N ILE A 121 5.36 7.74 -12.33
CA ILE A 121 6.10 7.71 -13.61
C ILE A 121 6.30 9.07 -14.26
#